data_AF-A0A8T4ACE1-F1
#
_entry.id   AF-A0A8T4ACE1-F1
#
_cell.length_a   1.000
_cell.length_b   1.000
_cell.length_c   1.000
_cell.angle_alpha   90.00
_cell.angle_beta   90.00
_cell.angle_gamma   90.00
#
_symmetry.space_group_name_H-M   'P 1'
#
loop_
_entity.id
_entity.type
_entity.pdbx_description
1 polymer ?
#
loop_
_entity_poly.entity_id
_entity_poly.type
_entity_poly.pdbx_seq_one_letter_code
_entity_poly.pdbx_strand_id
1 'polypeptide(L)'
;MTKTLSSVCQHCVSKHAKNTLADKCLCDSCFAALCERKLRRNLRNYDLKRDEQVLFLEDTSSKALGHLTHIPLKLTTAMLSNAELSAAALFDAGIIDRHLKEHAAQRIVVPWTMDDENEKFLREILTYKKGHRKDNTQKFQEKNLIKLFAPLSRTETQQYCTIKKIPYSGQIHKSNTLGKMLDAFEKKYPGTKTSIAQSAKDLRQRLSQGAKA
;
A
#
# COMPACT_ATOMS: atom_id res chain seq x y z
N MET A 1 -2.50 -5.02 30.33
CA MET A 1 -3.89 -4.54 30.52
C MET A 1 -4.71 -4.93 29.29
N THR A 2 -5.52 -5.98 29.38
CA THR A 2 -6.46 -6.37 28.33
C THR A 2 -7.66 -5.45 28.40
N LYS A 3 -7.73 -4.43 27.53
CA LYS A 3 -8.96 -3.63 27.37
C LYS A 3 -10.07 -4.57 26.94
N THR A 4 -11.14 -4.67 27.73
CA THR A 4 -12.36 -5.38 27.36
C THR A 4 -12.91 -4.72 26.11
N LEU A 5 -12.85 -5.43 24.97
CA LEU A 5 -13.34 -4.91 23.71
C LEU A 5 -14.85 -4.66 23.85
N SER A 6 -15.29 -3.45 23.48
CA SER A 6 -16.72 -3.15 23.37
C SER A 6 -17.36 -4.20 22.47
N SER A 7 -18.40 -4.87 22.96
CA SER A 7 -19.15 -5.87 22.19
C SER A 7 -19.91 -5.24 21.01
N VAL A 8 -20.05 -3.92 21.01
CA VAL A 8 -20.82 -3.16 20.03
C VAL A 8 -19.90 -2.30 19.16
N CYS A 9 -20.23 -2.20 17.87
CA CYS A 9 -19.55 -1.34 16.91
C CYS A 9 -19.75 0.14 17.23
N GLN A 10 -18.66 0.88 17.37
CA GLN A 10 -18.68 2.30 17.71
C GLN A 10 -19.19 3.24 16.60
N HIS A 11 -19.38 2.74 15.37
CA HIS A 11 -19.81 3.57 14.24
C HIS A 11 -21.29 3.41 13.91
N CYS A 12 -21.82 2.18 13.94
CA CYS A 12 -23.25 1.92 13.67
C CYS A 12 -24.08 1.65 14.93
N VAL A 13 -23.45 1.38 16.07
CA VAL A 13 -24.05 1.13 17.40
C VAL A 13 -25.00 -0.08 17.48
N SER A 14 -25.36 -0.68 16.34
CA SER A 14 -26.37 -1.75 16.22
C SER A 14 -25.77 -3.14 16.01
N LYS A 15 -24.55 -3.23 15.50
CA LYS A 15 -23.90 -4.51 15.16
C LYS A 15 -22.76 -4.84 16.12
N HIS A 16 -22.51 -6.14 16.31
CA HIS A 16 -21.35 -6.59 17.06
C HIS A 16 -20.04 -6.16 16.41
N ALA A 17 -19.11 -5.69 17.23
CA ALA A 17 -17.75 -5.42 16.79
C ALA A 17 -16.99 -6.72 16.57
N LYS A 18 -16.27 -6.82 15.47
CA LYS A 18 -15.42 -7.97 15.11
C LYS A 18 -13.98 -7.58 14.79
N ASN A 19 -13.77 -6.32 14.42
CA ASN A 19 -12.47 -5.80 14.01
C ASN A 19 -12.09 -4.60 14.87
N THR A 20 -10.79 -4.32 14.95
CA THR A 20 -10.25 -3.16 15.66
C THR A 20 -9.41 -2.32 14.72
N LEU A 21 -9.63 -1.00 14.71
CA LEU A 21 -8.91 -0.04 13.87
C LEU A 21 -8.58 1.22 14.69
N ALA A 22 -7.30 1.47 14.98
CA ALA A 22 -6.85 2.63 15.77
C ALA A 22 -7.68 2.81 17.07
N ASP A 23 -7.70 1.76 17.91
CA ASP A 23 -8.49 1.65 19.14
C ASP A 23 -10.02 1.63 18.98
N LYS A 24 -10.53 1.69 17.74
CA LYS A 24 -11.98 1.63 17.50
C LYS A 24 -12.47 0.23 17.26
N CYS A 25 -13.54 -0.17 17.95
CA CYS A 25 -14.21 -1.46 17.77
C CYS A 25 -15.28 -1.35 16.66
N LEU A 26 -15.14 -2.11 15.58
CA LEU A 26 -15.95 -1.98 14.36
C LEU A 26 -16.54 -3.32 13.90
N CYS A 27 -17.75 -3.28 13.37
CA CYS A 27 -18.30 -4.41 12.59
C CYS A 27 -17.68 -4.45 11.19
N ASP A 28 -17.82 -5.58 10.49
CA ASP A 28 -17.20 -5.82 9.17
C ASP A 28 -17.56 -4.71 8.15
N SER A 29 -18.82 -4.30 8.09
CA SER A 29 -19.27 -3.28 7.14
C SER A 29 -18.68 -1.91 7.42
N CYS A 30 -18.59 -1.51 8.70
CA CYS A 30 -18.02 -0.21 9.07
C CYS A 30 -16.50 -0.21 8.89
N PHE A 31 -15.82 -1.31 9.21
CA PHE A 31 -14.40 -1.48 8.96
C PHE A 31 -14.09 -1.35 7.45
N ALA A 32 -14.78 -2.13 6.62
CA ALA A 32 -14.57 -2.10 5.17
C ALA A 32 -14.84 -0.70 4.57
N ALA A 33 -15.90 -0.01 5.01
CA ALA A 33 -16.21 1.33 4.54
C ALA A 33 -15.11 2.36 4.88
N LEU A 34 -14.45 2.23 6.04
CA LEU A 34 -13.32 3.08 6.40
C LEU A 34 -12.09 2.77 5.55
N CYS A 35 -11.79 1.49 5.30
CA CYS A 35 -10.72 1.08 4.39
C CYS A 35 -10.96 1.63 2.97
N GLU A 36 -12.15 1.44 2.41
CA GLU A 36 -12.51 1.98 1.08
C GLU A 36 -12.35 3.50 1.02
N ARG A 37 -12.75 4.22 2.07
CA ARG A 37 -12.57 5.69 2.13
C ARG A 37 -11.09 6.08 2.07
N LYS A 38 -10.22 5.37 2.80
CA LYS A 38 -8.77 5.58 2.75
C LYS A 38 -8.22 5.26 1.34
N LEU A 39 -8.61 4.14 0.76
CA LEU A 39 -8.16 3.69 -0.56
C LEU A 39 -8.63 4.63 -1.68
N ARG A 40 -9.91 5.03 -1.71
CA ARG A 40 -10.41 6.03 -2.66
C ARG A 40 -9.73 7.40 -2.51
N ARG A 41 -9.38 7.80 -1.28
CA ARG A 41 -8.58 9.01 -1.06
C ARG A 41 -7.19 8.88 -1.67
N ASN A 42 -6.56 7.72 -1.52
CA ASN A 42 -5.26 7.45 -2.14
C ASN A 42 -5.34 7.42 -3.67
N LEU A 43 -6.36 6.78 -4.25
CA LEU A 43 -6.56 6.69 -5.70
C LEU A 43 -6.71 8.06 -6.38
N ARG A 44 -7.27 9.05 -5.69
CA ARG A 44 -7.37 10.44 -6.20
C ARG A 44 -6.02 11.09 -6.50
N ASN A 45 -4.91 10.56 -5.97
CA ASN A 45 -3.57 11.09 -6.23
C ASN A 45 -3.00 10.65 -7.59
N TYR A 46 -3.62 9.66 -8.27
CA TYR A 46 -3.05 9.05 -9.46
C TYR A 46 -3.62 9.55 -10.79
N ASP A 47 -4.65 10.42 -10.83
CA ASP A 47 -5.29 10.90 -12.08
C ASP A 47 -5.58 9.76 -13.08
N LEU A 48 -6.45 8.82 -12.68
CA LEU A 48 -6.87 7.69 -13.50
C LEU A 48 -7.83 8.15 -14.60
N LYS A 49 -7.54 7.77 -15.85
CA LYS A 49 -8.35 8.15 -17.02
C LYS A 49 -9.26 7.01 -17.47
N ARG A 50 -10.36 7.37 -18.13
CA ARG A 50 -11.25 6.41 -18.79
C ARG A 50 -10.47 5.66 -19.87
N ASP A 51 -10.68 4.34 -19.96
CA ASP A 51 -10.07 3.45 -20.96
C ASP A 51 -8.53 3.37 -20.90
N GLU A 52 -7.93 3.85 -19.80
CA GLU A 52 -6.51 3.74 -19.50
C GLU A 52 -6.12 2.26 -19.36
N GLN A 53 -4.99 1.88 -19.95
CA GLN A 53 -4.47 0.50 -19.89
C GLN A 53 -3.60 0.33 -18.65
N VAL A 54 -4.10 -0.50 -17.73
CA VAL A 54 -3.50 -0.69 -16.41
C VAL A 54 -3.11 -2.16 -16.24
N LEU A 55 -1.84 -2.37 -15.91
CA LEU A 55 -1.26 -3.67 -15.65
C LEU A 55 -1.39 -4.04 -14.16
N PHE A 56 -1.91 -5.22 -13.87
CA PHE A 56 -1.98 -5.78 -12.52
C PHE A 56 -0.99 -6.93 -12.39
N LEU A 57 -0.17 -6.87 -11.34
CA LEU A 57 0.78 -7.95 -11.03
C LEU A 57 0.13 -9.08 -10.22
N GLU A 58 -1.04 -8.82 -9.63
CA GLU A 58 -1.80 -9.77 -8.83
C GLU A 58 -3.31 -9.56 -8.97
N ASP A 59 -4.07 -10.66 -8.89
CA ASP A 59 -5.54 -10.68 -8.84
C ASP A 59 -6.11 -9.84 -7.69
N THR A 60 -5.42 -9.83 -6.54
CA THR A 60 -5.80 -9.05 -5.35
C THR A 60 -6.09 -7.60 -5.72
N SER A 61 -5.16 -6.97 -6.45
CA SER A 61 -5.23 -5.56 -6.83
C SER A 61 -6.31 -5.31 -7.87
N SER A 62 -6.46 -6.21 -8.85
CA SER A 62 -7.47 -6.09 -9.90
C SER A 62 -8.89 -6.11 -9.30
N LYS A 63 -9.18 -7.11 -8.46
CA LYS A 63 -10.46 -7.26 -7.78
C LYS A 63 -10.73 -6.10 -6.82
N ALA A 64 -9.74 -5.72 -6.01
CA ALA A 64 -9.88 -4.59 -5.10
C ALA A 64 -10.15 -3.28 -5.84
N LEU A 65 -9.42 -3.00 -6.93
CA LEU A 65 -9.65 -1.79 -7.71
C LEU A 65 -11.05 -1.77 -8.33
N GLY A 66 -11.52 -2.90 -8.86
CA GLY A 66 -12.90 -3.03 -9.39
C GLY A 66 -13.99 -2.73 -8.36
N HIS A 67 -13.75 -2.99 -7.07
CA HIS A 67 -14.68 -2.59 -5.99
C HIS A 67 -14.59 -1.11 -5.60
N LEU A 68 -13.45 -0.47 -5.84
CA LEU A 68 -13.17 0.88 -5.36
C LEU A 68 -13.57 1.97 -6.34
N THR A 69 -13.48 1.68 -7.64
CA THR A 69 -13.74 2.65 -8.73
C THR A 69 -14.78 2.13 -9.72
N HIS A 70 -15.59 3.05 -10.24
CA HIS A 70 -16.52 2.82 -11.35
C HIS A 70 -15.96 3.29 -12.70
N ILE A 71 -14.70 3.73 -12.73
CA ILE A 71 -14.03 4.16 -13.97
C ILE A 71 -13.76 2.90 -14.80
N PRO A 72 -14.21 2.85 -16.06
CA PRO A 72 -13.87 1.73 -16.94
C PRO A 72 -12.39 1.84 -17.30
N LEU A 73 -11.62 0.84 -16.87
CA LEU A 73 -10.19 0.70 -17.14
C LEU A 73 -9.98 -0.54 -18.01
N LYS A 74 -8.98 -0.49 -18.91
CA LYS A 74 -8.55 -1.68 -19.65
C LYS A 74 -7.60 -2.47 -18.77
N LEU A 75 -8.09 -3.57 -18.22
CA LEU A 75 -7.35 -4.38 -17.26
C LEU A 75 -6.51 -5.41 -18.03
N THR A 76 -5.19 -5.35 -17.83
CA THR A 76 -4.27 -6.41 -18.26
C THR A 76 -3.65 -7.03 -17.02
N THR A 77 -3.65 -8.36 -16.92
CA THR A 77 -3.02 -9.07 -15.80
C THR A 77 -1.75 -9.75 -16.29
N ALA A 78 -0.65 -9.59 -15.56
CA ALA A 78 0.56 -10.37 -15.75
C ALA A 78 0.90 -11.05 -14.43
N MET A 79 1.06 -12.37 -14.46
CA MET A 79 1.58 -13.10 -13.32
C MET A 79 3.09 -13.00 -13.34
N LEU A 80 3.65 -12.26 -12.38
CA LEU A 80 5.08 -12.24 -12.15
C LEU A 80 5.51 -13.46 -11.35
N SER A 81 6.74 -13.89 -11.56
CA SER A 81 7.35 -14.90 -10.69
C SER A 81 7.52 -14.35 -9.26
N ASN A 82 7.56 -15.24 -8.26
CA ASN A 82 7.79 -14.86 -6.87
C ASN A 82 9.09 -14.05 -6.66
N ALA A 83 10.10 -14.25 -7.53
CA ALA A 83 11.37 -13.52 -7.46
C ALA A 83 11.18 -12.05 -7.90
N GLU A 84 10.37 -11.83 -8.93
CA GLU A 84 10.06 -10.50 -9.49
C GLU A 84 9.08 -9.71 -8.63
N LEU A 85 8.22 -10.39 -7.85
CA LEU A 85 7.31 -9.76 -6.88
C LEU A 85 8.01 -9.28 -5.60
N SER A 86 9.32 -9.50 -5.46
CA SER A 86 10.03 -9.02 -4.28
C SER A 86 9.99 -7.49 -4.22
N ALA A 87 9.81 -6.93 -3.02
CA ALA A 87 9.78 -5.48 -2.80
C ALA A 87 11.02 -4.75 -3.37
N ALA A 88 12.17 -5.43 -3.45
CA ALA A 88 13.37 -4.88 -4.07
C ALA A 88 13.28 -4.85 -5.62
N ALA A 89 12.77 -5.93 -6.23
CA ALA A 89 12.62 -6.03 -7.69
C ALA A 89 11.53 -5.08 -8.22
N LEU A 90 10.46 -4.84 -7.45
CA LEU A 90 9.43 -3.86 -7.80
C LEU A 90 9.92 -2.40 -7.84
N PHE A 91 11.14 -2.13 -7.37
CA PHE A 91 11.79 -0.81 -7.54
C PHE A 91 12.93 -0.82 -8.55
N ASP A 92 13.14 -1.94 -9.25
CA ASP A 92 14.02 -1.95 -10.40
C ASP A 92 13.29 -1.31 -11.59
N ALA A 93 13.77 -0.13 -11.97
CA ALA A 93 13.36 0.63 -13.15
C ALA A 93 13.16 -0.25 -14.38
N GLY A 94 14.14 -1.12 -14.63
CA GLY A 94 14.21 -1.91 -15.84
C GLY A 94 13.09 -2.94 -15.90
N ILE A 95 12.71 -3.51 -14.75
CA ILE A 95 11.65 -4.51 -14.66
C ILE A 95 10.29 -3.85 -14.93
N ILE A 96 9.99 -2.72 -14.27
CA ILE A 96 8.73 -1.99 -14.49
C ILE A 96 8.58 -1.55 -15.94
N ASP A 97 9.60 -0.90 -16.50
CA ASP A 97 9.54 -0.36 -17.86
C ASP A 97 9.41 -1.47 -18.90
N ARG A 98 10.07 -2.62 -18.67
CA ARG A 98 9.93 -3.81 -19.51
C ARG A 98 8.49 -4.30 -19.53
N HIS A 99 7.87 -4.49 -18.36
CA HIS A 99 6.49 -4.97 -18.29
C HIS A 99 5.46 -3.96 -18.82
N LEU A 100 5.67 -2.66 -18.60
CA LEU A 100 4.83 -1.62 -19.21
C LEU A 100 4.87 -1.71 -20.75
N LYS A 101 6.06 -1.89 -21.33
CA LYS A 101 6.24 -2.02 -22.78
C LYS A 101 5.65 -3.33 -23.33
N GLU A 102 5.96 -4.46 -22.70
CA GLU A 102 5.47 -5.78 -23.10
C GLU A 102 3.95 -5.86 -23.15
N HIS A 103 3.28 -5.23 -22.18
CA HIS A 103 1.82 -5.25 -22.07
C HIS A 103 1.15 -4.00 -22.62
N ALA A 104 1.89 -3.10 -23.29
CA ALA A 104 1.42 -1.80 -23.77
C ALA A 104 0.63 -1.01 -22.70
N ALA A 105 1.00 -1.16 -21.43
CA ALA A 105 0.32 -0.54 -20.30
C ALA A 105 0.89 0.84 -19.99
N GLN A 106 0.04 1.71 -19.47
CA GLN A 106 0.42 3.07 -19.06
C GLN A 106 0.83 3.12 -17.58
N ARG A 107 0.23 2.25 -16.77
CA ARG A 107 0.48 2.16 -15.33
C ARG A 107 0.48 0.72 -14.84
N ILE A 108 1.18 0.48 -13.73
CA ILE A 108 1.17 -0.78 -12.99
C ILE A 108 0.48 -0.55 -11.64
N VAL A 109 -0.45 -1.42 -11.27
CA VAL A 109 -1.07 -1.47 -9.94
C VAL A 109 -0.44 -2.59 -9.13
N VAL A 110 0.08 -2.24 -7.95
CA VAL A 110 0.70 -3.17 -7.01
C VAL A 110 -0.07 -3.22 -5.69
N PRO A 111 -0.18 -4.40 -5.04
CA PRO A 111 -0.82 -4.53 -3.73
C PRO A 111 0.13 -4.07 -2.60
N TRP A 112 0.64 -2.85 -2.74
CA TRP A 112 1.63 -2.25 -1.86
C TRP A 112 0.96 -1.62 -0.64
N THR A 113 1.40 -1.97 0.57
CA THR A 113 0.81 -1.55 1.85
C THR A 113 1.62 -0.44 2.54
N MET A 114 1.07 0.14 3.61
CA MET A 114 1.76 1.10 4.48
C MET A 114 3.02 0.49 5.12
N ASP A 115 2.98 -0.79 5.48
CA ASP A 115 4.14 -1.49 6.04
C ASP A 115 5.28 -1.55 5.03
N ASP A 116 4.97 -1.78 3.75
CA ASP A 116 5.98 -1.81 2.69
C ASP A 116 6.59 -0.42 2.46
N GLU A 117 5.79 0.65 2.54
CA GLU A 117 6.29 2.03 2.53
C GLU A 117 7.26 2.31 3.68
N ASN A 118 6.91 1.86 4.90
CA ASN A 118 7.76 2.04 6.08
C ASN A 118 9.07 1.27 5.96
N GLU A 119 9.02 0.03 5.48
CA GLU A 119 10.22 -0.79 5.26
C GLU A 119 11.12 -0.17 4.19
N LYS A 120 10.53 0.30 3.07
CA LYS A 120 11.28 1.02 2.02
C LYS A 120 11.97 2.25 2.60
N PHE A 121 11.21 3.09 3.29
CA PHE A 121 11.73 4.33 3.86
C PHE A 121 12.87 4.11 4.85
N LEU A 122 12.71 3.17 5.79
CA LEU A 122 13.77 2.86 6.75
C LEU A 122 14.99 2.27 6.07
N ARG A 123 14.81 1.41 5.05
CA ARG A 123 15.92 0.87 4.28
C ARG A 123 16.70 1.99 3.60
N GLU A 124 16.01 2.94 2.97
CA GLU A 124 16.65 4.10 2.32
C GLU A 124 17.44 4.93 3.33
N ILE A 125 16.90 5.18 4.53
CA ILE A 125 17.61 5.90 5.60
C ILE A 125 18.83 5.13 6.10
N LEU A 126 18.70 3.83 6.38
CA LEU A 126 19.77 3.02 6.97
C LEU A 126 20.90 2.71 5.98
N THR A 127 20.56 2.58 4.70
CA THR A 127 21.53 2.33 3.62
C THR A 127 22.10 3.61 3.03
N TYR A 128 21.67 4.78 3.51
CA TYR A 128 22.16 6.08 3.06
C TYR A 128 23.67 6.23 3.36
N LYS A 129 24.51 5.75 2.43
CA LYS A 129 25.94 6.04 2.41
C LYS A 129 26.11 7.45 1.84
N LYS A 130 26.69 8.35 2.64
CA LYS A 130 27.12 9.69 2.23
C LYS A 130 28.00 9.56 0.97
N GLY A 131 27.45 9.78 -0.23
CA GLY A 131 28.22 9.75 -1.49
C GLY A 131 27.50 9.17 -2.71
N HIS A 132 26.46 8.35 -2.55
CA HIS A 132 25.69 7.83 -3.69
C HIS A 132 24.33 8.54 -3.82
N ARG A 133 24.39 9.83 -4.13
CA ARG A 133 23.24 10.57 -4.66
C ARG A 133 23.05 10.11 -6.12
N LYS A 134 22.44 8.94 -6.36
CA LYS A 134 22.02 8.61 -7.72
C LYS A 134 20.76 9.40 -8.04
N ASP A 135 21.00 10.46 -8.80
CA ASP A 135 20.08 11.41 -9.38
C ASP A 135 18.94 10.77 -10.19
N ASN A 136 17.78 11.42 -10.09
CA ASN A 136 16.65 11.46 -11.04
C ASN A 136 15.93 10.18 -11.51
N THR A 137 16.53 8.99 -11.47
CA THR A 137 15.86 7.76 -11.94
C THR A 137 14.66 7.38 -11.05
N GLN A 138 14.72 7.65 -9.74
CA GLN A 138 13.61 7.36 -8.82
C GLN A 138 12.35 8.23 -9.06
N LYS A 139 12.49 9.48 -9.56
CA LYS A 139 11.34 10.38 -9.75
C LYS A 139 10.43 9.98 -10.91
N PHE A 140 10.99 9.32 -11.94
CA PHE A 140 10.22 8.95 -13.13
C PHE A 140 9.28 7.76 -12.86
N GLN A 141 9.68 6.83 -12.00
CA GLN A 141 8.99 5.54 -11.79
C GLN A 141 7.76 5.63 -10.89
N GLU A 142 7.73 6.56 -9.93
CA GLU A 142 6.57 6.66 -9.02
C GLU A 142 5.29 7.13 -9.72
N LYS A 143 5.39 7.77 -10.89
CA LYS A 143 4.22 8.24 -11.64
C LYS A 143 3.42 7.12 -12.31
N ASN A 144 4.10 6.04 -12.70
CA ASN A 144 3.49 4.92 -13.40
C ASN A 144 3.07 3.80 -12.43
N LEU A 145 3.35 3.95 -11.13
CA LEU A 145 3.11 2.91 -10.13
C LEU A 145 1.98 3.32 -9.18
N ILE A 146 0.87 2.58 -9.22
CA ILE A 146 -0.26 2.76 -8.33
C ILE A 146 -0.12 1.80 -7.14
N LYS A 147 0.20 2.37 -5.98
CA LYS A 147 0.36 1.64 -4.72
C LYS A 147 -0.99 1.55 -4.03
N LEU A 148 -1.78 0.53 -4.39
CA LEU A 148 -3.21 0.49 -4.07
C LEU A 148 -3.49 0.58 -2.57
N PHE A 149 -2.83 -0.26 -1.77
CA PHE A 149 -3.05 -0.41 -0.33
C PHE A 149 -2.13 0.47 0.53
N ALA A 150 -1.42 1.45 -0.05
CA ALA A 150 -0.48 2.30 0.67
C ALA A 150 -1.04 2.97 1.94
N PRO A 151 -2.33 3.32 2.05
CA PRO A 151 -2.88 3.90 3.28
C PRO A 151 -3.33 2.87 4.33
N LEU A 152 -3.19 1.57 4.06
CA LEU A 152 -3.59 0.47 4.96
C LEU A 152 -2.37 -0.33 5.41
N SER A 153 -2.38 -0.81 6.66
CA SER A 153 -1.40 -1.82 7.08
C SER A 153 -1.66 -3.17 6.40
N ARG A 154 -0.72 -4.12 6.49
CA ARG A 154 -0.90 -5.51 6.05
C ARG A 154 -2.08 -6.18 6.75
N THR A 155 -2.18 -6.01 8.07
CA THR A 155 -3.29 -6.55 8.86
C THR A 155 -4.63 -5.96 8.44
N GLU A 156 -4.70 -4.64 8.23
CA GLU A 156 -5.89 -3.97 7.73
C GLU A 156 -6.27 -4.47 6.33
N THR A 157 -5.28 -4.64 5.45
CA THR A 157 -5.45 -5.11 4.07
C THR A 157 -5.97 -6.54 4.04
N GLN A 158 -5.40 -7.44 4.84
CA GLN A 158 -5.85 -8.83 4.94
C GLN A 158 -7.29 -8.93 5.44
N GLN A 159 -7.64 -8.18 6.50
CA GLN A 159 -9.00 -8.12 7.02
C GLN A 159 -9.99 -7.56 5.98
N TYR A 160 -9.61 -6.47 5.31
CA TYR A 160 -10.41 -5.88 4.23
C TYR A 160 -10.67 -6.87 3.11
N CYS A 161 -9.63 -7.56 2.62
CA CYS A 161 -9.75 -8.56 1.56
C CYS A 161 -10.64 -9.73 1.99
N THR A 162 -10.50 -10.19 3.24
CA THR A 162 -11.33 -11.25 3.82
C THR A 162 -12.81 -10.86 3.83
N ILE A 163 -13.14 -9.66 4.32
CA ILE A 163 -14.51 -9.15 4.37
C ILE A 163 -15.11 -9.02 2.96
N LYS A 164 -14.30 -8.60 1.99
CA LYS A 164 -14.70 -8.42 0.59
C LYS A 164 -14.60 -9.69 -0.25
N LYS A 165 -14.17 -10.81 0.32
CA LYS A 165 -13.93 -12.08 -0.41
C LYS A 165 -12.96 -11.91 -1.60
N ILE A 166 -11.99 -11.02 -1.44
CA ILE A 166 -10.91 -10.82 -2.40
C ILE A 166 -9.77 -11.77 -2.02
N PRO A 167 -9.23 -12.58 -2.95
CA PRO A 167 -8.08 -13.42 -2.65
C PRO A 167 -6.90 -12.52 -2.28
N TYR A 168 -6.26 -12.81 -1.15
CA TYR A 168 -5.08 -12.09 -0.68
C TYR A 168 -3.92 -13.07 -0.58
N SER A 169 -2.93 -12.89 -1.45
CA SER A 169 -1.75 -13.76 -1.51
C SER A 169 -0.80 -13.54 -0.32
N GLY A 170 -0.70 -12.29 0.15
CA GLY A 170 0.32 -11.86 1.12
C GLY A 170 1.76 -12.06 0.62
N GLN A 171 1.97 -12.43 -0.65
CA GLN A 171 3.23 -13.00 -1.14
C GLN A 171 4.36 -11.98 -1.26
N ILE A 172 4.04 -10.70 -1.48
CA ILE A 172 5.03 -9.61 -1.48
C ILE A 172 5.73 -9.48 -0.12
N HIS A 173 5.14 -10.00 0.96
CA HIS A 173 5.52 -9.68 2.34
C HIS A 173 6.25 -10.81 3.07
N LYS A 174 7.16 -11.55 2.42
CA LYS A 174 8.08 -12.41 3.19
C LYS A 174 8.85 -11.53 4.18
N SER A 175 8.59 -11.71 5.47
CA SER A 175 9.06 -10.80 6.52
C SER A 175 10.58 -10.67 6.46
N ASN A 176 11.06 -9.53 5.98
CA ASN A 176 12.45 -9.18 6.12
C ASN A 176 12.71 -8.75 7.58
N THR A 177 13.99 -8.63 7.95
CA THR A 177 14.40 -8.25 9.32
C THR A 177 13.77 -6.92 9.77
N LEU A 178 13.59 -5.96 8.85
CA LEU A 178 12.99 -4.66 9.13
C LEU A 178 11.48 -4.77 9.43
N GLY A 179 10.75 -5.61 8.70
CA GLY A 179 9.33 -5.87 8.94
C GLY A 179 9.09 -6.43 10.34
N LYS A 180 9.88 -7.44 10.74
CA LYS A 180 9.81 -8.00 12.10
C LYS A 180 10.13 -6.97 13.18
N MET A 181 11.12 -6.10 12.92
CA MET A 181 11.48 -5.01 13.82
C MET A 181 10.32 -3.99 13.95
N LEU A 182 9.70 -3.59 12.84
CA LEU A 182 8.54 -2.70 12.83
C LEU A 182 7.34 -3.31 13.57
N ASP A 183 7.09 -4.60 13.40
CA ASP A 183 6.04 -5.32 14.13
C ASP A 183 6.30 -5.33 15.64
N ALA A 184 7.56 -5.54 16.06
CA ALA A 184 7.95 -5.48 17.46
C ALA A 184 7.77 -4.07 18.04
N PHE A 185 8.14 -3.03 17.30
CA PHE A 185 7.92 -1.64 17.71
C PHE A 185 6.43 -1.30 17.79
N GLU A 186 5.63 -1.66 16.81
CA GLU A 186 4.19 -1.42 16.81
C GLU A 186 3.50 -2.12 17.98
N LYS A 187 3.92 -3.36 18.29
CA LYS A 187 3.41 -4.11 19.46
C LYS A 187 3.73 -3.42 20.78
N LYS A 188 4.93 -2.84 20.91
CA LYS A 188 5.39 -2.15 22.13
C LYS A 188 4.84 -0.72 22.23
N TYR A 189 4.71 -0.04 21.11
CA TYR A 189 4.31 1.36 20.97
C TYR A 189 3.30 1.49 19.81
N PRO A 190 2.00 1.31 20.08
CA PRO A 190 0.96 1.42 19.06
C PRO A 190 0.99 2.77 18.33
N GLY A 191 0.85 2.75 17.01
CA GLY A 191 0.91 3.93 16.15
C GLY A 191 2.29 4.25 15.58
N THR A 192 3.35 3.54 15.97
CA THR A 192 4.72 3.76 15.45
C THR A 192 4.77 3.72 13.92
N LYS A 193 4.12 2.73 13.29
CA LYS A 193 4.07 2.62 11.83
C LYS A 193 3.41 3.82 11.16
N THR A 194 2.36 4.38 11.77
CA THR A 194 1.69 5.58 11.26
C THR A 194 2.59 6.80 11.38
N SER A 195 3.32 6.95 12.49
CA SER A 195 4.28 8.04 12.71
C SER A 195 5.45 7.98 11.73
N ILE A 196 5.95 6.78 11.42
CA ILE A 196 7.00 6.59 10.40
C ILE A 196 6.47 6.97 9.01
N ALA A 197 5.28 6.50 8.65
CA ALA A 197 4.66 6.82 7.35
C ALA A 197 4.45 8.33 7.17
N GLN A 198 4.02 9.03 8.23
CA GLN A 198 3.88 10.48 8.23
C GLN A 198 5.24 11.18 8.08
N SER A 199 6.25 10.73 8.83
CA SER A 199 7.62 11.27 8.73
C SER A 199 8.20 11.08 7.33
N ALA A 200 7.96 9.93 6.69
CA ALA A 200 8.38 9.64 5.33
C ALA A 200 7.72 10.61 4.34
N LYS A 201 6.42 10.86 4.49
CA LYS A 201 5.67 11.81 3.66
C LYS A 201 6.21 13.24 3.83
N ASP A 202 6.43 13.68 5.06
CA ASP A 202 6.91 15.03 5.36
C ASP A 202 8.33 15.25 4.82
N LEU A 203 9.21 14.25 4.94
CA LEU A 203 10.55 14.31 4.38
C LEU A 203 10.52 14.40 2.85
N ARG A 204 9.72 13.56 2.18
CA ARG A 204 9.56 13.61 0.71
C ARG A 204 9.04 14.97 0.24
N GLN A 205 8.09 15.56 0.97
CA GLN A 205 7.57 16.88 0.68
C GLN A 205 8.66 17.96 0.78
N ARG A 206 9.44 17.97 1.86
CA ARG A 206 10.55 18.92 2.04
C ARG A 206 11.62 18.78 0.95
N LEU A 207 11.99 17.54 0.61
CA LEU A 207 12.94 17.27 -0.47
C LEU A 207 12.42 17.75 -1.83
N SER A 208 11.11 17.65 -2.07
CA SER A 208 10.50 18.14 -3.32
C SER A 208 10.49 19.68 -3.43
N GLN A 209 10.41 20.37 -2.28
CA GLN A 209 10.44 21.83 -2.21
C GLN A 209 11.87 22.38 -2.31
N GLY A 210 12.83 21.76 -1.61
CA GLY A 210 14.24 22.18 -1.65
C GLY A 210 14.91 21.96 -3.01
N ALA A 211 14.39 21.07 -3.85
CA ALA A 211 14.90 20.89 -5.22
C ALA A 211 14.42 21.96 -6.22
N LYS A 212 13.54 22.89 -5.80
CA LYS A 212 13.04 23.99 -6.63
C LYS A 212 13.66 25.34 -6.30
N ALA A 213 14.42 25.42 -5.21
CA ALA A 213 15.19 26.60 -4.81
C ALA A 213 16.60 26.49 -5.37
#